data_AF-A0A974TTQ4-F1
#
_entry.id   AF-A0A974TTQ4-F1
#
_cell.length_a   1.000
_cell.length_b   1.000
_cell.length_c   1.000
_cell.angle_alpha   90.00
_cell.angle_beta   90.00
_cell.angle_gamma   90.00
#
_symmetry.space_group_name_H-M   'P 1'
#
loop_
_entity.id
_entity.type
_entity.pdbx_description
1 polymer ?
#
loop_
_entity_poly.entity_id
_entity_poly.type
_entity_poly.pdbx_seq_one_letter_code
_entity_poly.pdbx_strand_id
1 'polypeptide(L)'
;MESSPRSGAASDFPAPSTEVEAERFKEARKAVRLALDDLVASANRAGWKTDEIVVAIMEAGQAIKDSCQVEFDPADDPAVSDTVRPGKA
;
A
#
# COMPACT_ATOMS: atom_id res chain seq x y z
N MET A 1 9.13 -23.95 32.55
CA MET A 1 9.84 -23.07 31.58
C MET A 1 9.00 -23.06 30.32
N GLU A 2 7.95 -22.25 30.30
CA GLU A 2 7.18 -22.01 29.08
C GLU A 2 7.84 -20.87 28.35
N SER A 3 8.43 -21.18 27.21
CA SER A 3 9.00 -20.21 26.29
C SER A 3 7.87 -19.32 25.78
N SER A 4 7.76 -18.11 26.33
CA SER A 4 6.92 -17.08 25.74
C SER A 4 7.35 -16.88 24.28
N PRO A 5 6.44 -16.93 23.30
CA PRO A 5 6.77 -16.38 22.00
C PRO A 5 7.03 -14.89 22.24
N ARG A 6 8.23 -14.43 21.88
CA ARG A 6 8.48 -13.00 21.71
C ARG A 6 7.43 -12.53 20.71
N SER A 7 6.36 -11.94 21.20
CA SER A 7 5.40 -11.21 20.40
C SER A 7 6.11 -9.95 19.92
N GLY A 8 7.03 -10.12 18.97
CA GLY A 8 7.20 -9.16 17.91
C GLY A 8 6.00 -9.38 17.00
N ALA A 9 4.81 -8.98 17.46
CA ALA A 9 3.65 -8.97 16.60
C ALA A 9 3.99 -7.97 15.48
N ALA A 10 4.17 -8.49 14.28
CA ALA A 10 3.85 -7.73 13.10
C ALA A 10 2.45 -7.12 13.37
N SER A 11 2.33 -5.80 13.35
CA SER A 11 1.04 -5.14 13.53
C SER A 11 0.15 -5.57 12.36
N ASP A 12 -0.68 -6.59 12.57
CA ASP A 12 -1.59 -7.10 11.56
C ASP A 12 -2.48 -5.97 11.08
N PHE A 13 -2.47 -5.73 9.78
CA PHE A 13 -3.29 -4.69 9.18
C PHE A 13 -4.77 -5.12 9.30
N PRO A 14 -5.66 -4.29 9.86
CA PRO A 14 -7.05 -4.69 10.03
C PRO A 14 -7.72 -4.87 8.66
N ALA A 15 -8.63 -5.85 8.58
CA ALA A 15 -9.51 -5.95 7.43
C ALA A 15 -10.35 -4.67 7.29
N PRO A 16 -10.56 -4.15 6.07
CA PRO A 16 -11.43 -3.00 5.85
C PRO A 16 -12.83 -3.27 6.40
N SER A 17 -13.45 -2.25 7.02
CA SER A 17 -14.79 -2.40 7.62
C SER A 17 -15.92 -2.08 6.64
N THR A 18 -15.56 -1.60 5.45
CA THR A 18 -16.49 -1.09 4.44
C THR A 18 -15.97 -1.35 3.03
N GLU A 19 -16.88 -1.40 2.07
CA GLU A 19 -16.57 -1.46 0.63
C GLU A 19 -16.61 -0.07 -0.03
N VAL A 20 -17.02 0.98 0.71
CA VAL A 20 -17.04 2.35 0.20
C VAL A 20 -15.59 2.86 0.07
N GLU A 21 -15.13 3.06 -1.16
CA GLU A 21 -13.74 3.41 -1.48
C GLU A 21 -13.19 4.58 -0.66
N ALA A 22 -13.94 5.68 -0.56
CA ALA A 22 -13.52 6.86 0.19
C ALA A 22 -13.33 6.57 1.69
N GLU A 23 -14.15 5.70 2.27
CA GLU A 23 -14.03 5.30 3.68
C GLU A 23 -12.90 4.28 3.87
N ARG A 24 -12.75 3.32 2.95
CA ARG A 24 -11.60 2.38 2.95
C ARG A 24 -10.27 3.12 2.90
N PHE A 25 -10.17 4.17 2.08
CA PHE A 25 -8.95 4.96 2.00
C PHE A 25 -8.62 5.66 3.33
N LYS A 26 -9.64 6.16 4.05
CA LYS A 26 -9.46 6.75 5.38
C LYS A 26 -9.02 5.69 6.39
N GLU A 27 -9.62 4.50 6.37
CA GLU A 27 -9.23 3.37 7.21
C GLU A 27 -7.78 2.96 6.97
N ALA A 28 -7.40 2.80 5.70
CA ALA A 28 -6.03 2.48 5.31
C ALA A 28 -5.04 3.54 5.80
N ARG A 29 -5.33 4.84 5.61
CA ARG A 29 -4.48 5.93 6.12
C ARG A 29 -4.30 5.86 7.63
N LYS A 30 -5.37 5.59 8.37
CA LYS A 30 -5.33 5.47 9.83
C LYS A 30 -4.48 4.27 10.26
N ALA A 31 -4.70 3.11 9.66
CA ALA A 31 -3.96 1.89 9.97
C ALA A 31 -2.47 2.02 9.63
N VAL A 32 -2.12 2.57 8.46
CA VAL A 32 -0.73 2.89 8.09
C VAL A 32 -0.12 3.84 9.12
N ARG A 33 -0.83 4.90 9.50
CA ARG A 33 -0.28 5.88 10.46
C ARG A 33 0.08 5.23 11.80
N LEU A 34 -0.80 4.40 12.34
CA LEU A 34 -0.54 3.67 13.60
C LEU A 34 0.69 2.77 13.48
N ALA A 35 0.80 1.99 12.40
CA ALA A 35 1.95 1.13 12.18
C ALA A 35 3.27 1.92 12.04
N LEU A 36 3.24 3.08 11.37
CA LEU A 36 4.41 3.94 11.25
C LEU A 36 4.79 4.60 12.58
N ASP A 37 3.82 4.97 13.43
CA ASP A 37 4.10 5.52 14.76
C ASP A 37 4.82 4.46 15.63
N ASP A 38 4.39 3.20 15.59
CA ASP A 38 5.06 2.08 16.27
C ASP A 38 6.47 1.83 15.72
N LEU A 39 6.63 1.87 14.40
CA LEU A 39 7.92 1.72 13.71
C LEU A 39 8.90 2.82 14.14
N VAL A 40 8.47 4.09 14.11
CA VAL A 40 9.29 5.24 14.50
C VAL A 40 9.67 5.12 15.98
N ALA A 41 8.73 4.77 16.85
CA ALA A 41 9.02 4.58 18.27
C ALA A 41 10.05 3.45 18.48
N SER A 42 9.94 2.35 17.73
CA SER A 42 10.92 1.25 17.77
C SER A 42 12.30 1.68 17.30
N ALA A 43 12.37 2.40 16.18
CA ALA A 43 13.62 2.90 15.63
C ALA A 43 14.30 3.91 16.56
N ASN A 44 13.54 4.83 17.16
CA ASN A 44 14.06 5.77 18.15
C ASN A 44 14.63 5.06 19.38
N ARG A 45 13.97 4.00 19.88
CA ARG A 45 14.51 3.16 20.97
C ARG A 45 15.83 2.47 20.59
N ALA A 46 16.02 2.18 19.31
CA ALA A 46 17.26 1.62 18.77
C ALA A 46 18.33 2.68 18.45
N GLY A 47 18.06 3.97 18.68
CA GLY A 47 19.00 5.07 18.51
C GLY A 47 18.97 5.76 17.15
N TRP A 48 18.05 5.39 16.26
CA TRP A 48 17.86 6.07 14.98
C TRP A 48 17.15 7.41 15.16
N LYS A 49 17.54 8.41 14.37
CA LYS A 49 16.82 9.68 14.37
C LYS A 49 15.53 9.56 13.57
N THR A 50 14.53 10.32 13.98
CA THR A 50 13.20 10.28 13.35
C THR A 50 13.24 10.72 11.88
N ASP A 51 14.07 11.70 11.53
CA ASP A 51 14.23 12.18 10.15
C ASP A 51 14.79 11.08 9.22
N GLU A 52 15.77 10.31 9.68
CA GLU A 52 16.34 9.18 8.93
C GLU A 52 15.26 8.13 8.59
N ILE A 53 14.41 7.82 9.55
CA ILE A 53 13.34 6.83 9.37
C ILE A 53 12.23 7.36 8.47
N VAL A 54 11.87 8.64 8.60
CA VAL A 54 10.87 9.27 7.72
C VAL A 54 11.34 9.27 6.27
N VAL A 55 12.61 9.59 6.01
CA VAL A 55 13.18 9.50 4.65
C VAL A 55 13.11 8.07 4.11
N ALA A 56 13.55 7.08 4.90
CA ALA A 56 13.51 5.68 4.49
C ALA A 56 12.08 5.18 4.18
N ILE A 57 11.08 5.61 4.96
CA ILE A 57 9.65 5.30 4.71
C ILE A 57 9.20 5.87 3.35
N MET A 58 9.57 7.12 3.05
CA MET A 58 9.19 7.77 1.79
C MET A 58 9.83 7.08 0.58
N GLU A 59 11.12 6.74 0.67
CA GLU A 59 11.84 6.03 -0.40
C GLU A 59 11.26 4.63 -0.64
N ALA A 60 10.98 3.88 0.42
CA ALA A 60 10.34 2.57 0.31
C ALA A 60 8.93 2.66 -0.29
N GLY A 61 8.13 3.65 0.13
CA GLY A 61 6.80 3.88 -0.42
C GLY A 61 6.82 4.23 -1.91
N GLN A 62 7.80 5.04 -2.33
CA GLN A 62 8.01 5.38 -3.74
C GLN A 62 8.42 4.14 -4.56
N ALA A 63 9.36 3.34 -4.06
CA ALA A 63 9.79 2.11 -4.73
C ALA A 63 8.63 1.11 -4.92
N ILE A 64 7.77 0.95 -3.92
CA ILE A 64 6.56 0.11 -4.02
C ILE A 64 5.62 0.66 -5.11
N LYS A 65 5.35 1.96 -5.10
CA LYS A 65 4.50 2.60 -6.11
C LYS A 65 5.02 2.37 -7.52
N ASP A 66 6.33 2.54 -7.71
CA ASP A 66 6.97 2.35 -9.01
C ASP A 66 6.89 0.89 -9.48
N SER A 67 7.03 -0.07 -8.57
CA SER A 67 6.84 -1.49 -8.91
C SER A 67 5.40 -1.83 -9.33
N CYS A 68 4.39 -1.25 -8.68
CA CYS A 68 2.99 -1.46 -9.06
C CYS A 68 2.62 -0.77 -10.39
N GLN A 69 3.29 0.31 -10.77
CA GLN A 69 3.07 0.98 -12.06
C GLN A 69 3.54 0.13 -13.24
N VAL A 70 4.54 -0.74 -13.05
CA VAL A 70 5.05 -1.64 -14.09
C VAL A 70 4.05 -2.77 -14.40
N GLU A 71 3.15 -3.11 -13.48
CA GLU A 71 2.13 -4.16 -13.70
C GLU A 71 0.90 -3.69 -14.51
N PHE A 72 0.68 -2.37 -14.63
CA PHE A 72 -0.40 -1.82 -15.45
C PHE A 72 0.15 -1.47 -16.84
N ASP A 73 0.24 -2.46 -17.75
CA ASP A 73 0.50 -2.21 -19.17
C ASP A 73 -0.81 -1.78 -19.87
N PRO A 74 -0.93 -0.52 -20.34
CA PRO A 74 -2.10 -0.05 -21.08
C PRO A 74 -2.19 -0.61 -22.51
N ALA A 75 -1.27 -1.47 -22.95
CA ALA A 75 -1.32 -2.11 -24.28
C ALA A 75 -2.43 -3.17 -24.42
N ASP A 76 -3.09 -3.58 -23.34
CA ASP A 76 -4.25 -4.50 -23.35
C ASP A 76 -5.60 -3.76 -23.48
N ASP A 77 -5.63 -2.57 -24.09
CA ASP A 77 -6.89 -1.97 -24.54
C ASP A 77 -7.35 -2.71 -25.81
N PRO A 78 -8.42 -3.54 -25.78
CA PRO A 78 -8.93 -4.15 -26.98
C PRO A 78 -9.46 -3.03 -27.87
N ALA A 79 -8.65 -2.64 -28.86
CA ALA A 79 -9.00 -1.68 -29.88
C ALA A 79 -10.43 -1.97 -30.34
N VAL A 80 -11.35 -1.07 -29.99
CA VAL A 80 -12.74 -1.14 -30.40
C VAL A 80 -12.74 -0.98 -31.92
N SER A 81 -12.66 -2.10 -32.63
CA SER A 81 -12.77 -2.15 -34.08
C SER A 81 -14.23 -1.89 -34.42
N ASP A 82 -14.58 -0.61 -34.53
CA ASP A 82 -15.85 -0.17 -35.06
C ASP A 82 -15.88 -0.46 -36.58
N THR A 83 -16.21 -1.70 -36.92
CA THR A 83 -16.58 -2.09 -38.29
C THR A 83 -18.10 -2.13 -38.39
N VAL A 84 -18.73 -0.96 -38.46
CA VAL A 84 -20.07 -0.84 -39.03
C VAL A 84 -19.93 -0.44 -40.50
N ARG A 85 -19.96 -1.43 -41.39
CA ARG A 85 -20.41 -1.23 -42.77
C ARG A 85 -21.91 -1.55 -42.82
N PRO A 86 -22.80 -0.59 -43.13
CA PRO A 86 -24.07 -0.94 -43.75
C PRO A 86 -23.88 -1.00 -45.27
N GLY A 87 -24.26 -2.15 -45.82
CA GLY A 87 -24.18 -2.45 -47.24
C GLY A 87 -25.14 -1.63 -48.09
N LYS A 88 -24.81 -1.59 -49.39
CA LYS A 88 -25.67 -1.16 -50.48
C LYS A 88 -27.00 -1.92 -50.49
N ALA A 89 -28.09 -1.18 -50.71
CA ALA A 89 -29.17 -1.55 -51.63
C ALA A 89 -29.75 -0.26 -52.21
#